data_AF-A0ABD1WYW5-F1
#
_entry.id   AF-A0ABD1WYW5-F1
#
_cell.length_a   1.000
_cell.length_b   1.000
_cell.length_c   1.000
_cell.angle_alpha   90.00
_cell.angle_beta   90.00
_cell.angle_gamma   90.00
#
_symmetry.space_group_name_H-M   'P 1'
#
loop_
_entity.id
_entity.type
_entity.pdbx_description
1 polymer ?
#
loop_
_entity_poly.entity_id
_entity_poly.type
_entity_poly.pdbx_seq_one_letter_code
_entity_poly.pdbx_strand_id
1 'polypeptide(L)'
;MGSAPSMLTQYDIEEVQEHCNNLFTQQEIVSLYKRFCHLDRNAKGFISADEFLSVPEFAMNPLSQRLLKMVDGLNFKDFVAFLSAFSTKSTVPQKIEIIFKVYDSDCNGKVTFSDIIHVLHDLTGSFMSDKQREEVLGQFLREAGYTRESYLLLDDFIKILDNPVLKMEVEVPDD
;
A
#
# COMPACT_ATOMS: atom_id res chain seq x y z
N MET A 1 -31.72 -3.27 -17.82
CA MET A 1 -30.94 -4.07 -18.79
C MET A 1 -29.55 -4.18 -18.21
N GLY A 2 -29.07 -5.39 -17.92
CA GLY A 2 -27.78 -5.59 -17.26
C GLY A 2 -26.65 -5.30 -18.23
N SER A 3 -25.87 -4.26 -17.93
CA SER A 3 -24.59 -4.02 -18.59
C SER A 3 -23.70 -5.22 -18.30
N ALA A 4 -23.30 -5.96 -19.34
CA ALA A 4 -22.29 -6.99 -19.19
C ALA A 4 -21.01 -6.33 -18.65
N PRO A 5 -20.39 -6.83 -17.56
CA PRO A 5 -19.07 -6.35 -17.18
C PRO A 5 -18.14 -6.61 -18.36
N SER A 6 -17.45 -5.56 -18.82
CA SER A 6 -16.44 -5.68 -19.87
C SER A 6 -15.45 -6.77 -19.46
N MET A 7 -15.42 -7.88 -20.19
CA MET A 7 -14.47 -8.94 -19.88
C MET A 7 -13.05 -8.46 -20.19
N LEU A 8 -12.11 -8.75 -19.29
CA LEU A 8 -10.68 -8.56 -19.58
C LEU A 8 -10.30 -9.33 -20.85
N THR A 9 -9.61 -8.66 -21.75
CA THR A 9 -8.99 -9.31 -22.90
C THR A 9 -7.69 -9.98 -22.49
N GLN A 10 -7.18 -10.89 -23.32
CA GLN A 10 -5.88 -11.50 -23.12
C GLN A 10 -4.75 -10.45 -23.04
N TYR A 11 -4.85 -9.40 -23.85
CA TYR A 11 -3.90 -8.28 -23.84
C TYR A 11 -3.90 -7.55 -22.50
N ASP A 12 -5.08 -7.25 -21.93
CA ASP A 12 -5.19 -6.58 -20.63
C ASP A 12 -4.56 -7.41 -19.51
N ILE A 13 -4.75 -8.74 -19.56
CA ILE A 13 -4.15 -9.66 -18.58
C ILE A 13 -2.64 -9.63 -18.69
N GLU A 14 -2.09 -9.77 -19.90
CA GLU A 14 -0.64 -9.76 -20.14
C GLU A 14 0.00 -8.43 -19.73
N GLU A 15 -0.66 -7.30 -20.02
CA GLU A 15 -0.19 -5.97 -19.63
C GLU A 15 -0.12 -5.84 -18.10
N VAL A 16 -1.14 -6.32 -17.37
CA VAL A 16 -1.16 -6.29 -15.91
C VAL A 16 -0.12 -7.25 -15.32
N GLN A 17 0.07 -8.43 -15.93
CA GLN A 17 1.12 -9.38 -15.51
C GLN A 17 2.51 -8.75 -15.62
N GLU A 18 2.83 -8.14 -16.76
CA GLU A 18 4.12 -7.48 -16.96
C GLU A 18 4.31 -6.33 -15.98
N HIS A 19 3.28 -5.50 -15.80
CA HIS A 19 3.33 -4.37 -14.86
C HIS A 19 3.57 -4.80 -13.41
N CYS A 20 3.06 -5.96 -13.01
CA CYS A 20 3.23 -6.50 -11.67
C CYS A 20 4.40 -7.50 -11.56
N ASN A 21 5.38 -7.46 -12.47
CA ASN A 21 6.55 -8.34 -12.48
C ASN A 21 6.21 -9.85 -12.45
N ASN A 22 5.09 -10.24 -13.07
CA ASN A 22 4.57 -11.61 -13.09
C ASN A 22 4.30 -12.21 -11.70
N LEU A 23 4.04 -11.36 -10.69
CA LEU A 23 3.67 -11.81 -9.33
C LEU A 23 2.31 -12.53 -9.29
N PHE A 24 1.44 -12.22 -10.25
CA PHE A 24 0.12 -12.82 -10.36
C PHE A 24 0.02 -13.67 -11.64
N THR A 25 -0.59 -14.83 -11.49
CA THR A 25 -1.04 -15.69 -12.58
C THR A 25 -2.24 -15.08 -13.28
N GLN A 26 -2.54 -15.54 -14.50
CA GLN A 26 -3.72 -15.08 -15.24
C GLN A 26 -5.02 -15.35 -14.47
N GLN A 27 -5.11 -16.49 -13.76
CA GLN A 27 -6.26 -16.83 -12.92
C GLN A 27 -6.41 -15.86 -11.74
N GLU A 28 -5.31 -15.56 -11.03
CA GLU A 28 -5.31 -14.56 -9.94
C GLU A 28 -5.77 -13.19 -10.45
N ILE A 29 -5.29 -12.75 -11.63
CA ILE A 29 -5.71 -11.45 -12.22
C ILE A 29 -7.19 -11.44 -12.56
N VAL A 30 -7.72 -12.51 -13.15
CA VAL A 30 -9.16 -12.61 -13.44
C VAL A 30 -9.99 -12.58 -12.15
N SER A 31 -9.54 -13.25 -11.09
CA SER A 31 -10.19 -13.21 -9.78
C SER A 31 -10.13 -11.81 -9.15
N LEU A 32 -8.98 -11.14 -9.23
CA LEU A 32 -8.82 -9.75 -8.78
C LEU A 32 -9.72 -8.79 -9.55
N TYR A 33 -9.91 -9.01 -10.85
CA TYR A 33 -10.81 -8.20 -11.68
C TYR A 33 -12.28 -8.35 -11.28
N LYS A 34 -12.73 -9.58 -11.01
CA LYS A 34 -14.09 -9.81 -10.49
C LYS A 34 -14.33 -9.04 -9.19
N ARG A 35 -13.33 -9.02 -8.30
CA ARG A 35 -13.40 -8.27 -7.04
C ARG A 35 -13.36 -6.76 -7.26
N PHE A 36 -12.53 -6.29 -8.19
CA PHE A 36 -12.52 -4.89 -8.61
C PHE A 36 -13.91 -4.44 -9.10
N CYS A 37 -14.55 -5.22 -9.98
CA CYS A 37 -15.91 -4.92 -10.44
C CYS A 37 -16.96 -4.97 -9.32
N HIS A 38 -16.76 -5.81 -8.29
CA HIS A 38 -17.65 -5.85 -7.13
C HIS A 38 -17.51 -4.59 -6.25
N LEU A 39 -16.30 -4.04 -6.17
CA LEU A 39 -16.01 -2.82 -5.43
C LEU A 39 -16.45 -1.55 -6.18
N ASP A 40 -16.24 -1.49 -7.50
CA ASP A 40 -16.70 -0.39 -8.37
C ASP A 40 -18.21 -0.52 -8.67
N ARG A 41 -19.03 -0.17 -7.67
CA ARG A 41 -20.48 -0.35 -7.69
C ARG A 41 -21.17 0.38 -8.82
N ASN A 42 -20.58 1.47 -9.29
CA ASN A 42 -21.13 2.32 -10.34
C ASN A 42 -20.50 2.04 -11.71
N ALA A 43 -19.62 1.04 -11.83
CA ALA A 43 -18.89 0.71 -13.06
C ALA A 43 -18.20 1.92 -13.70
N LYS A 44 -17.57 2.77 -12.87
CA LYS A 44 -16.85 3.98 -13.28
C LYS A 44 -15.50 3.66 -13.91
N GLY A 45 -14.98 2.45 -13.71
CA GLY A 45 -13.64 2.02 -14.12
C GLY A 45 -12.54 2.35 -13.10
N PHE A 46 -12.91 2.86 -11.92
CA PHE A 46 -12.00 3.15 -10.82
C PHE A 46 -12.68 2.97 -9.46
N ILE A 47 -11.89 2.63 -8.44
CA ILE A 47 -12.37 2.54 -7.06
C ILE A 47 -12.24 3.92 -6.40
N SER A 48 -13.36 4.45 -5.92
CA SER A 48 -13.39 5.66 -5.09
C SER A 48 -13.09 5.38 -3.63
N ALA A 49 -12.70 6.43 -2.91
CA ALA A 49 -12.55 6.47 -1.46
C ALA A 49 -13.67 5.72 -0.69
N ASP A 50 -14.94 6.05 -0.97
CA ASP A 50 -16.10 5.44 -0.29
C ASP A 50 -16.25 3.95 -0.60
N GLU A 51 -15.88 3.51 -1.81
CA GLU A 51 -15.93 2.10 -2.20
C GLU A 51 -14.82 1.30 -1.52
N PHE A 52 -13.63 1.88 -1.41
CA PHE A 52 -12.51 1.28 -0.69
C PHE A 52 -12.83 1.12 0.81
N LEU A 53 -13.35 2.18 1.45
CA LEU A 53 -13.76 2.15 2.85
C LEU A 53 -15.03 1.33 3.11
N SER A 54 -15.72 0.89 2.07
CA SER A 54 -16.88 0.00 2.25
C SER A 54 -16.47 -1.43 2.67
N VAL A 55 -15.19 -1.77 2.49
CA VAL A 55 -14.60 -3.02 2.98
C VAL A 55 -14.25 -2.85 4.46
N PRO A 56 -14.88 -3.59 5.39
CA PRO A 56 -14.67 -3.43 6.83
C PRO A 56 -13.20 -3.52 7.26
N GLU A 57 -12.45 -4.43 6.64
CA GLU A 57 -11.03 -4.66 6.92
C GLU A 57 -10.18 -3.43 6.58
N PHE A 58 -10.53 -2.70 5.52
CA PHE A 58 -9.87 -1.44 5.19
C PHE A 58 -10.37 -0.30 6.08
N ALA A 59 -11.68 -0.21 6.38
CA ALA A 59 -12.20 0.84 7.26
C ALA A 59 -11.64 0.79 8.69
N MET A 60 -11.39 -0.41 9.20
CA MET A 60 -10.84 -0.62 10.54
C MET A 60 -9.31 -0.47 10.60
N ASN A 61 -8.63 -0.36 9.46
CA ASN A 61 -7.18 -0.18 9.43
C ASN A 61 -6.84 1.26 9.90
N PRO A 62 -5.97 1.44 10.93
CA PRO A 62 -5.54 2.77 11.38
C PRO A 62 -4.87 3.61 10.28
N LEU A 63 -4.29 2.96 9.28
CA LEU A 63 -3.65 3.60 8.12
C LEU A 63 -4.60 3.79 6.93
N SER A 64 -5.89 3.47 7.07
CA SER A 64 -6.88 3.50 6.00
C SER A 64 -6.91 4.81 5.23
N GLN A 65 -6.88 5.94 5.94
CA GLN A 65 -6.88 7.27 5.31
C GLN A 65 -5.60 7.57 4.52
N ARG A 66 -4.46 6.99 4.93
CA ARG A 66 -3.19 7.14 4.20
C ARG A 66 -3.17 6.26 2.97
N LEU A 67 -3.59 5.01 3.11
CA LEU A 67 -3.78 4.11 1.98
C LEU A 67 -4.76 4.73 0.98
N LEU A 68 -5.85 5.34 1.45
CA LEU A 68 -6.84 6.01 0.62
C LEU A 68 -6.26 7.10 -0.27
N LYS A 69 -5.30 7.90 0.23
CA LYS A 69 -4.59 8.88 -0.60
C LYS A 69 -3.74 8.25 -1.69
N MET A 70 -3.18 7.06 -1.42
CA MET A 70 -2.47 6.29 -2.44
C MET A 70 -3.41 5.65 -3.45
N VAL A 71 -4.69 5.47 -3.08
CA VAL A 71 -5.67 4.69 -3.86
C VAL A 71 -6.86 5.50 -4.41
N ASP A 72 -6.85 6.83 -4.32
CA ASP A 72 -7.95 7.63 -4.82
C ASP A 72 -7.95 7.65 -6.36
N GLY A 73 -8.96 7.03 -6.96
CA GLY A 73 -9.07 6.90 -8.41
C GLY A 73 -8.25 5.76 -9.01
N LEU A 74 -7.96 4.68 -8.26
CA LEU A 74 -7.28 3.51 -8.82
C LEU A 74 -8.08 2.90 -9.97
N ASN A 75 -7.49 2.87 -11.15
CA ASN A 75 -7.92 1.94 -12.19
C ASN A 75 -7.51 0.51 -11.82
N PHE A 76 -7.96 -0.47 -12.62
CA PHE A 76 -7.68 -1.87 -12.34
C PHE A 76 -6.17 -2.20 -12.27
N LYS A 77 -5.36 -1.61 -13.15
CA LYS A 77 -3.92 -1.85 -13.20
C LYS A 77 -3.23 -1.36 -11.92
N ASP A 78 -3.58 -0.15 -11.47
CA ASP A 78 -3.03 0.42 -10.23
C ASP A 78 -3.50 -0.36 -9.00
N PHE A 79 -4.73 -0.88 -9.01
CA PHE A 79 -5.25 -1.75 -7.95
C PHE A 79 -4.46 -3.05 -7.82
N VAL A 80 -4.15 -3.72 -8.93
CA VAL A 80 -3.31 -4.94 -8.89
C VAL A 80 -1.88 -4.61 -8.49
N ALA A 81 -1.32 -3.49 -8.97
CA ALA A 81 0.00 -3.02 -8.57
C ALA A 81 0.10 -2.74 -7.07
N PHE A 82 -0.92 -2.10 -6.48
CA PHE A 82 -1.01 -1.88 -5.03
C PHE A 82 -1.04 -3.22 -4.26
N LEU A 83 -1.85 -4.18 -4.71
CA LEU A 83 -1.93 -5.50 -4.08
C LEU A 83 -0.66 -6.34 -4.26
N SER A 84 0.16 -6.05 -5.29
CA SER A 84 1.39 -6.79 -5.59
C SER A 84 2.40 -6.77 -4.44
N ALA A 85 2.45 -5.70 -3.65
CA ALA A 85 3.33 -5.62 -2.48
C ALA A 85 2.94 -6.59 -1.36
N PHE A 86 1.66 -6.94 -1.27
CA PHE A 86 1.16 -7.88 -0.27
C PHE A 86 1.29 -9.33 -0.71
N SER A 87 1.67 -9.59 -1.97
CA SER A 87 1.91 -10.95 -2.45
C SER A 87 3.05 -11.63 -1.68
N THR A 88 2.90 -12.93 -1.42
CA THR A 88 3.95 -13.81 -0.88
C THR A 88 5.15 -13.93 -1.81
N LYS A 89 4.95 -13.68 -3.12
CA LYS A 89 6.00 -13.71 -4.14
C LYS A 89 6.77 -12.39 -4.24
N SER A 90 6.32 -11.34 -3.55
CA SER A 90 6.91 -9.99 -3.60
C SER A 90 8.22 -9.93 -2.83
N THR A 91 9.22 -9.25 -3.39
CA THR A 91 10.53 -9.08 -2.76
C THR A 91 10.47 -8.06 -1.61
N VAL A 92 11.40 -8.15 -0.64
CA VAL A 92 11.49 -7.19 0.47
C VAL A 92 11.59 -5.73 -0.03
N PRO A 93 12.40 -5.39 -1.04
CA PRO A 93 12.45 -4.02 -1.57
C PRO A 93 11.11 -3.53 -2.13
N GLN A 94 10.34 -4.37 -2.82
CA GLN A 94 9.00 -4.02 -3.32
C GLN A 94 8.01 -3.75 -2.18
N LYS A 95 8.09 -4.52 -1.09
CA LYS A 95 7.30 -4.28 0.13
C LYS A 95 7.67 -2.94 0.76
N ILE A 96 8.98 -2.66 0.86
CA ILE A 96 9.51 -1.41 1.41
C ILE A 96 9.07 -0.20 0.58
N GLU A 97 8.94 -0.32 -0.74
CA GLU A 97 8.44 0.77 -1.59
C GLU A 97 7.01 1.21 -1.22
N ILE A 98 6.11 0.26 -0.95
CA ILE A 98 4.75 0.60 -0.50
C ILE A 98 4.77 1.17 0.92
N ILE A 99 5.58 0.60 1.83
CA ILE A 99 5.76 1.18 3.16
C ILE A 99 6.23 2.62 3.05
N PHE A 100 7.23 2.89 2.21
CA PHE A 100 7.75 4.23 1.98
C PHE A 100 6.66 5.20 1.53
N LYS A 101 5.82 4.79 0.57
CA LYS A 101 4.69 5.60 0.09
C LYS A 101 3.65 5.89 1.17
N VAL A 102 3.46 5.00 2.16
CA VAL A 102 2.57 5.27 3.31
C VAL A 102 3.14 6.39 4.19
N TYR A 103 4.47 6.48 4.31
CA TYR A 103 5.14 7.56 5.04
C TYR A 103 5.20 8.86 4.20
N ASP A 104 5.53 8.78 2.91
CA ASP A 104 5.63 9.91 1.96
C ASP A 104 4.25 10.36 1.46
N SER A 105 3.46 10.96 2.35
CA SER A 105 2.05 11.31 2.07
C SER A 105 1.86 12.46 1.06
N ASP A 106 2.90 13.25 0.78
CA ASP A 106 2.89 14.31 -0.24
C ASP A 106 3.61 13.88 -1.54
N CYS A 107 4.06 12.62 -1.63
CA CYS A 107 4.69 12.02 -2.79
C CYS A 107 5.91 12.81 -3.30
N ASN A 108 6.66 13.44 -2.39
CA ASN A 108 7.80 14.27 -2.75
C ASN A 108 9.11 13.43 -2.84
N GLY A 109 9.03 12.13 -2.54
CA GLY A 109 10.14 11.19 -2.56
C GLY A 109 11.04 11.28 -1.33
N LYS A 110 10.60 11.95 -0.25
CA LYS A 110 11.38 12.19 0.97
C LYS A 110 10.47 12.06 2.19
N VAL A 111 10.90 11.22 3.13
CA VAL A 111 10.22 11.10 4.41
C VAL A 111 10.95 11.92 5.46
N THR A 112 10.22 12.83 6.11
CA THR A 112 10.73 13.65 7.21
C THR A 112 10.44 13.02 8.57
N PHE A 113 11.09 13.54 9.62
CA PHE A 113 10.73 13.20 11.00
C PHE A 113 9.24 13.43 11.29
N SER A 114 8.66 14.52 10.77
CA SER A 114 7.25 14.85 10.98
C SER A 114 6.34 13.79 10.37
N ASP A 115 6.67 13.32 9.16
CA ASP A 115 5.88 12.31 8.46
C ASP A 115 5.82 10.99 9.24
N ILE A 116 6.97 10.56 9.77
CA ILE A 116 7.06 9.35 10.60
C ILE A 116 6.27 9.53 11.90
N ILE A 117 6.34 10.68 12.56
CA ILE A 117 5.53 10.97 13.74
C ILE A 117 4.04 10.90 13.43
N HIS A 118 3.60 11.47 12.30
CA HIS A 118 2.18 11.42 11.93
C HIS A 118 1.71 9.99 11.69
N VAL A 119 2.50 9.15 11.01
CA VAL A 119 2.15 7.73 10.83
C VAL A 119 2.16 6.97 12.17
N LEU A 120 3.16 7.20 13.02
CA LEU A 120 3.23 6.59 14.36
C LEU A 120 2.06 7.00 15.24
N HIS A 121 1.61 8.25 15.12
CA HIS A 121 0.42 8.75 15.79
C HIS A 121 -0.81 7.95 15.37
N ASP A 122 -1.01 7.74 14.07
CA ASP A 122 -2.15 6.97 13.54
C ASP A 122 -2.11 5.50 14.01
N LEU A 123 -0.93 4.89 14.09
CA LEU A 123 -0.75 3.51 14.56
C LEU A 123 -0.95 3.32 16.07
N THR A 124 -0.53 4.30 16.88
CA THR A 124 -0.48 4.15 18.34
C THR A 124 -1.61 4.88 19.07
N GLY A 125 -2.35 5.76 18.39
CA GLY A 125 -3.57 6.38 18.91
C GLY A 125 -3.38 7.10 20.25
N SER A 126 -4.04 6.66 21.32
CA SER A 126 -3.85 7.21 22.67
C SER A 126 -2.93 6.35 23.55
N PHE A 127 -2.42 5.23 23.05
CA PHE A 127 -1.58 4.30 23.82
C PHE A 127 -0.17 4.85 24.09
N MET A 128 0.27 5.84 23.32
CA MET A 128 1.59 6.46 23.42
C MET A 128 1.44 7.97 23.37
N SER A 129 2.07 8.69 24.30
CA SER A 129 2.07 10.16 24.26
C SER A 129 2.98 10.71 23.16
N ASP A 130 2.70 11.92 22.68
CA ASP A 130 3.51 12.57 21.63
C ASP A 130 4.98 12.69 22.02
N LYS A 131 5.27 13.02 23.28
CA LYS A 131 6.64 13.08 23.79
C LYS A 131 7.34 11.73 23.70
N GLN A 132 6.67 10.65 24.09
CA GLN A 132 7.25 9.31 23.99
C GLN A 132 7.50 8.93 22.53
N ARG A 133 6.59 9.28 21.61
CA ARG A 133 6.79 9.03 20.16
C ARG A 133 8.03 9.75 19.65
N GLU A 134 8.18 11.03 19.98
CA GLU A 134 9.35 11.82 19.57
C GLU A 134 10.66 11.31 20.16
N GLU A 135 10.63 10.84 21.41
CA GLU A 135 11.80 10.26 22.07
C GLU A 135 12.21 8.93 21.42
N VAL A 136 11.25 8.02 21.22
CA VAL A 136 11.51 6.71 20.60
C VAL A 136 11.96 6.87 19.16
N LEU A 137 11.29 7.70 18.35
CA LEU A 137 11.71 7.96 16.99
C LEU A 137 13.08 8.66 16.93
N GLY A 138 13.31 9.64 17.80
CA GLY A 138 14.59 10.34 17.88
C GLY A 138 15.74 9.42 18.29
N GLN A 139 15.48 8.43 19.13
CA GLN A 139 16.46 7.40 19.49
C GLN A 139 16.69 6.45 18.31
N PHE A 140 15.64 5.94 17.68
CA PHE A 140 15.72 5.04 16.53
C PHE A 140 16.53 5.65 15.37
N LEU A 141 16.24 6.89 15.00
CA LEU A 141 16.96 7.57 13.92
C LEU A 141 18.44 7.78 14.26
N ARG A 142 18.74 8.17 15.50
CA ARG A 142 20.12 8.33 15.96
C ARG A 142 20.90 7.02 15.93
N GLU A 143 20.27 5.91 16.32
CA GLU A 143 20.86 4.57 16.25
C GLU A 143 21.12 4.13 14.79
N ALA A 144 20.23 4.51 13.87
CA ALA A 144 20.40 4.29 12.44
C ALA A 144 21.40 5.26 11.76
N GLY A 145 21.92 6.27 12.49
CA GLY A 145 22.89 7.24 12.00
C GLY A 145 22.30 8.50 11.36
N TYR A 146 21.02 8.79 11.61
CA TYR A 146 20.29 9.94 11.08
C TYR A 146 19.97 10.97 12.18
N THR A 147 19.72 12.21 11.78
CA THR A 147 19.26 13.30 12.65
C THR A 147 17.78 13.59 12.45
N ARG A 148 17.17 14.44 13.29
CA ARG A 148 15.76 14.84 13.15
C ARG A 148 15.49 15.71 11.92
N GLU A 149 16.54 16.35 11.40
CA GLU A 149 16.53 17.21 10.22
C GLU A 149 16.87 16.44 8.93
N SER A 150 17.16 15.14 9.04
CA SER A 150 17.47 14.28 7.90
C SER A 150 16.21 13.99 7.10
N TYR A 151 16.37 13.93 5.78
CA TYR A 151 15.38 13.40 4.86
C TYR A 151 15.74 11.95 4.55
N LEU A 152 14.82 11.03 4.77
CA LEU A 152 15.00 9.63 4.41
C LEU A 152 14.48 9.39 3.00
N LEU A 153 15.32 8.80 2.16
CA LEU A 153 14.98 8.34 0.82
C LEU A 153 14.60 6.86 0.83
N LEU A 154 14.11 6.34 -0.29
CA LEU A 154 13.77 4.93 -0.43
C LEU A 154 14.95 4.01 -0.10
N ASP A 155 16.16 4.35 -0.54
CA ASP A 155 17.38 3.58 -0.25
C ASP A 155 17.69 3.53 1.26
N ASP A 156 17.39 4.61 2.00
CA ASP A 156 17.53 4.64 3.45
C ASP A 156 16.52 3.70 4.11
N PHE A 157 15.27 3.69 3.63
CA PHE A 157 14.25 2.76 4.10
C PHE A 157 14.63 1.31 3.84
N ILE A 158 15.18 1.01 2.66
CA ILE A 158 15.72 -0.32 2.35
C ILE A 158 16.78 -0.68 3.37
N LYS A 159 17.79 0.16 3.55
CA LYS A 159 18.89 -0.10 4.50
C LYS A 159 18.42 -0.28 5.95
N ILE A 160 17.44 0.50 6.40
CA ILE A 160 16.92 0.47 7.78
C ILE A 160 16.02 -0.75 7.99
N LEU A 161 15.21 -1.10 7.00
CA LEU A 161 14.16 -2.12 7.09
C LEU A 161 14.53 -3.46 6.42
N ASP A 162 15.76 -3.63 5.93
CA ASP A 162 16.32 -4.89 5.42
C ASP A 162 16.54 -5.91 6.56
N ASN A 163 15.51 -6.16 7.35
CA ASN A 163 15.48 -7.07 8.47
C ASN A 163 14.40 -8.14 8.20
N PRO A 164 14.69 -9.44 8.39
CA PRO A 164 13.81 -10.56 8.05
C PRO A 164 12.44 -10.61 8.77
N VAL A 165 12.11 -9.64 9.62
CA VAL A 165 10.85 -9.59 10.39
C VAL A 165 9.70 -8.98 9.58
N LEU A 166 9.97 -8.30 8.45
CA LEU A 166 8.92 -7.74 7.59
C LEU A 166 8.07 -8.86 6.94
N LYS A 167 6.92 -9.16 7.55
CA LYS A 167 5.87 -10.01 6.99
C LYS A 167 4.68 -9.17 6.58
N MET A 168 4.54 -8.95 5.27
CA MET A 168 3.37 -8.32 4.65
C MET A 168 2.83 -9.29 3.60
N GLU A 169 2.20 -10.37 4.03
CA GLU A 169 1.79 -11.48 3.18
C GLU A 169 0.26 -11.63 3.21
N VAL A 170 -0.34 -11.60 2.03
CA VAL A 170 -1.76 -11.84 1.78
C VAL A 170 -1.85 -12.73 0.54
N GLU A 171 -2.54 -13.85 0.67
CA GLU A 171 -2.82 -14.73 -0.46
C GLU A 171 -4.11 -14.32 -1.15
N VAL A 172 -4.14 -14.45 -2.48
CA VAL A 172 -5.38 -14.33 -3.24
C VAL A 172 -6.15 -15.65 -3.02
N PRO A 173 -7.32 -15.63 -2.35
CA PRO A 173 -8.16 -16.81 -2.21
C PRO A 173 -8.52 -17.36 -3.59
N ASP A 174 -8.36 -18.67 -3.76
CA ASP A 174 -8.99 -19.42 -4.84
C ASP A 174 -10.50 -19.43 -4.60
N ASP A 175 -11.25 -18.72 -5.45
CA ASP A 175 -12.73 -18.81 -5.51
C ASP A 175 -13.16 -20.12 -6.18
#